data_AF-A0A0N0MUG7-F1
#
_entry.id   AF-A0A0N0MUG7-F1
#
_cell.length_a   1.000
_cell.length_b   1.000
_cell.length_c   1.000
_cell.angle_alpha   90.00
_cell.angle_beta   90.00
_cell.angle_gamma   90.00
#
_symmetry.space_group_name_H-M   'P 1'
#
loop_
_entity.id
_entity.type
_entity.pdbx_description
1 polymer ?
#
loop_
_entity_poly.entity_id
_entity_poly.type
_entity_poly.pdbx_seq_one_letter_code
_entity_poly.pdbx_strand_id
1 'polypeptide(L)'
;MPLSPLEHDRRYGELDQVIRAYAGQPADDTPDKPSQALTAYLRQTWHTRPWALATAETQLREYARNPPGRLRLRLGEFYAIPDVGLPESDVEQWLTCLADHIKHSVETGEAPPPATPTTHWEWHVHFPELAQFLGGWFSQDMPDEFDDHDAAVDDYAAGTHPQLVARLVGELRALLALDLDEPDYALAVAELGMEVDPPAPYAPSGWLTLVSQRLE
;
A
#
# COMPACT_ATOMS: atom_id res chain seq x y z
N MET A 1 15.42 -17.24 -20.80
CA MET A 1 14.48 -18.06 -20.01
C MET A 1 13.81 -17.13 -19.03
N PRO A 2 12.49 -17.23 -18.81
CA PRO A 2 11.83 -16.46 -17.76
C PRO A 2 12.48 -16.78 -16.42
N LEU A 3 12.61 -15.76 -15.56
CA LEU A 3 13.16 -15.93 -14.22
C LEU A 3 12.24 -16.82 -13.40
N SER A 4 12.80 -17.70 -12.57
CA SER A 4 12.01 -18.38 -11.54
C SER A 4 11.51 -17.36 -10.50
N PRO A 5 10.41 -17.64 -9.77
CA PRO A 5 9.91 -16.73 -8.74
C PRO A 5 10.98 -16.33 -7.72
N LEU A 6 11.81 -17.28 -7.27
CA LEU A 6 12.89 -17.00 -6.32
C LEU A 6 13.98 -16.08 -6.89
N GLU A 7 14.30 -16.23 -8.18
CA GLU A 7 15.27 -15.35 -8.86
C GLU A 7 14.67 -13.96 -9.07
N HIS A 8 13.38 -13.88 -9.36
CA HIS A 8 12.66 -12.62 -9.47
C HIS A 8 12.66 -11.86 -8.15
N ASP A 9 12.27 -12.51 -7.05
CA ASP A 9 12.21 -11.87 -5.72
C ASP A 9 13.58 -11.36 -5.27
N ARG A 10 14.63 -12.15 -5.47
CA ARG A 10 16.00 -11.73 -5.12
C ARG A 10 16.47 -10.52 -5.92
N ARG A 11 16.04 -10.41 -7.17
CA ARG A 11 16.54 -9.40 -8.10
C ARG A 11 15.69 -8.12 -8.10
N TYR A 12 14.38 -8.26 -7.89
CA TYR A 12 13.41 -7.19 -8.07
C TYR A 12 12.36 -7.11 -6.96
N GLY A 13 12.40 -7.95 -5.92
CA GLY A 13 11.36 -7.99 -4.90
C GLY A 13 11.15 -6.66 -4.17
N GLU A 14 12.24 -5.96 -3.83
CA GLU A 14 12.16 -4.65 -3.18
C GLU A 14 11.94 -3.51 -4.16
N LEU A 15 12.51 -3.63 -5.35
CA LEU A 15 12.18 -2.73 -6.46
C LEU A 15 10.66 -2.74 -6.72
N ASP A 16 10.02 -3.92 -6.76
CA ASP A 16 8.58 -4.05 -6.93
C ASP A 16 7.82 -3.30 -5.84
N GLN A 17 8.25 -3.40 -4.58
CA GLN A 17 7.60 -2.66 -3.48
C GLN A 17 7.74 -1.14 -3.63
N VAL A 18 8.93 -0.64 -4.00
CA VAL A 18 9.14 0.80 -4.27
C VAL A 18 8.22 1.25 -5.40
N ILE A 19 8.20 0.48 -6.50
CA ILE A 19 7.49 0.84 -7.71
C ILE A 19 5.96 0.75 -7.52
N ARG A 20 5.46 -0.18 -6.70
CA ARG A 20 4.04 -0.23 -6.31
C ARG A 20 3.60 1.02 -5.54
N ALA A 21 4.49 1.66 -4.79
CA ALA A 21 4.17 2.94 -4.14
C ALA A 21 3.88 4.06 -5.15
N TYR A 22 4.32 3.91 -6.40
CA TYR A 22 4.02 4.84 -7.50
C TYR A 22 2.76 4.48 -8.30
N ALA A 23 2.02 3.43 -7.92
CA ALA A 23 0.78 3.08 -8.62
C ALA A 23 -0.21 4.26 -8.55
N GLY A 24 -0.55 4.84 -9.71
CA GLY A 24 -1.43 6.01 -9.81
C GLY A 24 -0.77 7.33 -9.37
N GLN A 25 0.54 7.36 -9.12
CA GLN A 25 1.30 8.55 -8.73
C GLN A 25 2.27 8.98 -9.85
N PRO A 26 2.49 10.30 -10.03
CA PRO A 26 3.52 10.78 -10.93
C PRO A 26 4.92 10.51 -10.36
N ALA A 27 5.90 10.35 -11.22
CA ALA A 27 7.32 10.32 -10.84
C ALA A 27 7.88 11.76 -10.74
N ASP A 28 7.48 12.48 -9.69
CA ASP A 28 7.84 13.88 -9.44
C ASP A 28 9.03 14.08 -8.49
N ASP A 29 9.80 13.02 -8.24
CA ASP A 29 11.04 13.08 -7.46
C ASP A 29 12.08 13.97 -8.12
N THR A 30 12.69 14.82 -7.30
CA THR A 30 13.83 15.65 -7.69
C THR A 30 15.03 15.31 -6.82
N PRO A 31 16.27 15.62 -7.23
CA PRO A 31 17.45 15.34 -6.40
C PRO A 31 17.38 15.93 -4.98
N ASP A 32 16.66 17.05 -4.81
CA ASP A 32 16.56 17.75 -3.53
C ASP A 32 15.36 17.29 -2.67
N LYS A 33 14.32 16.71 -3.29
CA LYS A 33 13.07 16.39 -2.60
C LYS A 33 12.44 15.10 -3.12
N PRO A 34 12.14 14.12 -2.23
CA PRO A 34 11.38 12.93 -2.58
C PRO A 34 9.91 13.26 -2.88
N SER A 35 9.31 12.49 -3.77
CA SER A 35 7.87 12.51 -4.06
C SER A 35 7.02 12.10 -2.86
N GLN A 36 5.71 12.26 -2.98
CA GLN A 36 4.76 11.71 -2.01
C GLN A 36 4.82 10.17 -1.98
N ALA A 37 4.96 9.53 -3.14
CA ALA A 37 5.09 8.08 -3.26
C ALA A 37 6.34 7.55 -2.55
N LEU A 38 7.52 8.17 -2.79
CA LEU A 38 8.75 7.76 -2.11
C LEU A 38 8.68 8.04 -0.61
N THR A 39 8.09 9.18 -0.22
CA THR A 39 7.92 9.53 1.19
C THR A 39 7.05 8.50 1.91
N ALA A 40 5.94 8.07 1.31
CA ALA A 40 5.08 7.01 1.85
C ALA A 40 5.84 5.67 1.96
N TYR A 41 6.56 5.28 0.90
CA TYR A 41 7.38 4.07 0.90
C TYR A 41 8.43 4.08 2.02
N LEU A 42 9.15 5.19 2.17
CA LEU A 42 10.16 5.36 3.21
C LEU A 42 9.54 5.31 4.61
N ARG A 43 8.48 6.09 4.85
CA ARG A 43 7.75 6.12 6.14
C ARG A 43 7.38 4.70 6.57
N GLN A 44 6.73 3.96 5.69
CA GLN A 44 6.23 2.63 6.02
C GLN A 44 7.35 1.60 6.15
N THR A 45 8.32 1.60 5.24
CA THR A 45 9.40 0.60 5.24
C THR A 45 10.35 0.79 6.42
N TRP A 46 10.63 2.03 6.83
CA TRP A 46 11.44 2.30 8.03
C TRP A 46 10.87 1.68 9.29
N HIS A 47 9.55 1.75 9.47
CA HIS A 47 8.90 1.25 10.69
C HIS A 47 8.69 -0.26 10.71
N THR A 48 8.54 -0.89 9.54
CA THR A 48 8.16 -2.31 9.45
C THR A 48 9.30 -3.24 9.04
N ARG A 49 10.21 -2.78 8.18
CA ARG A 49 11.24 -3.58 7.52
C ARG A 49 12.46 -2.72 7.13
N PRO A 50 13.14 -2.05 8.08
CA PRO A 50 14.21 -1.10 7.77
C PRO A 50 15.39 -1.71 7.00
N TRP A 51 15.67 -3.01 7.18
CA TRP A 51 16.70 -3.73 6.42
C TRP A 51 16.41 -3.80 4.92
N ALA A 52 15.14 -3.64 4.51
CA ALA A 52 14.73 -3.70 3.12
C ALA A 52 15.20 -2.47 2.31
N LEU A 53 15.43 -1.33 2.97
CA LEU A 53 15.81 -0.09 2.32
C LEU A 53 17.15 -0.21 1.57
N ALA A 54 18.16 -0.82 2.19
CA ALA A 54 19.45 -1.06 1.54
C ALA A 54 19.32 -2.00 0.33
N THR A 55 18.41 -2.98 0.41
CA THR A 55 18.15 -3.90 -0.71
C THR A 55 17.41 -3.18 -1.84
N ALA A 56 16.41 -2.34 -1.52
CA ALA A 56 15.68 -1.52 -2.48
C ALA A 56 16.62 -0.58 -3.24
N GLU A 57 17.50 0.12 -2.52
CA GLU A 57 18.53 0.98 -3.10
C GLU A 57 19.39 0.25 -4.12
N THR A 58 19.91 -0.93 -3.75
CA THR A 58 20.79 -1.72 -4.62
C THR A 58 20.04 -2.22 -5.85
N GLN A 59 18.82 -2.75 -5.68
CA GLN A 59 18.01 -3.25 -6.79
C GLN A 59 17.62 -2.14 -7.76
N LEU A 60 17.27 -0.95 -7.28
CA LEU A 60 17.00 0.23 -8.12
C LEU A 60 18.21 0.60 -8.96
N ARG A 61 19.40 0.69 -8.37
CA ARG A 61 20.63 1.00 -9.12
C ARG A 61 21.03 -0.08 -10.11
N GLU A 62 20.83 -1.34 -9.76
CA GLU A 62 21.13 -2.46 -10.67
C GLU A 62 20.19 -2.47 -11.87
N TYR A 63 18.90 -2.22 -11.64
CA TYR A 63 17.91 -2.11 -12.70
C TYR A 63 18.19 -0.89 -13.59
N ALA A 64 18.46 0.28 -12.99
CA ALA A 64 18.77 1.52 -13.72
C ALA A 64 20.00 1.36 -14.64
N ARG A 65 21.06 0.70 -14.16
CA ARG A 65 22.29 0.46 -14.95
C ARG A 65 22.13 -0.58 -16.06
N ASN A 66 21.15 -1.48 -15.95
CA ASN A 66 20.95 -2.57 -16.89
C ASN A 66 19.48 -2.66 -17.30
N PRO A 67 18.92 -1.60 -17.94
CA PRO A 67 17.52 -1.59 -18.30
C PRO A 67 17.28 -2.69 -19.33
N PRO A 68 16.23 -3.50 -19.17
CA PRO A 68 15.95 -4.55 -20.13
C PRO A 68 15.57 -3.96 -21.48
N GLY A 69 16.18 -4.45 -22.55
CA GLY A 69 15.70 -4.14 -23.90
C GLY A 69 14.24 -4.57 -24.06
N ARG A 70 13.45 -3.79 -24.84
CA ARG A 70 11.99 -3.99 -25.06
C ARG A 70 11.55 -5.41 -25.42
N LEU A 71 12.44 -6.22 -26.01
CA LEU A 71 12.17 -7.63 -26.31
C LEU A 71 12.16 -8.50 -25.06
N ARG A 72 13.05 -8.25 -24.10
CA ARG A 72 13.19 -9.07 -22.88
C ARG A 72 12.10 -8.76 -21.85
N LEU A 73 11.62 -7.51 -21.81
CA LEU A 73 10.39 -7.12 -21.10
C LEU A 73 9.17 -7.92 -21.62
N ARG A 74 8.99 -7.99 -22.94
CA ARG A 74 7.90 -8.76 -23.57
C ARG A 74 7.98 -10.27 -23.38
N LEU A 75 9.17 -10.80 -23.10
CA LEU A 75 9.39 -12.21 -22.81
C LEU A 75 9.19 -12.55 -21.32
N GLY A 76 8.82 -11.58 -20.47
CA GLY A 76 8.68 -11.78 -19.03
C GLY A 76 9.99 -12.09 -18.32
N GLU A 77 11.14 -11.77 -18.94
CA GLU A 77 12.46 -11.97 -18.33
C GLU A 77 12.82 -10.87 -17.32
N PHE A 78 12.03 -9.79 -17.25
CA PHE A 78 12.31 -8.61 -16.43
C PHE A 78 11.03 -7.97 -15.88
N TYR A 79 11.19 -7.27 -14.76
CA TYR A 79 10.15 -6.48 -14.12
C TYR A 79 9.69 -5.32 -15.01
N ALA A 80 8.37 -5.12 -15.15
CA ALA A 80 7.80 -4.02 -15.91
C ALA A 80 7.46 -2.85 -14.97
N ILE A 81 8.05 -1.68 -15.21
CA ILE A 81 7.73 -0.46 -14.47
C ILE A 81 6.35 0.02 -14.95
N PRO A 82 5.40 0.33 -14.04
CA PRO A 82 4.10 0.89 -14.37
C PRO A 82 4.27 2.26 -15.03
N ASP A 83 3.26 2.69 -15.76
CA ASP A 83 3.27 4.01 -16.37
C ASP A 83 3.18 5.08 -15.27
N VAL A 84 4.31 5.77 -15.03
CA VAL A 84 4.45 6.87 -14.07
C VAL A 84 4.46 8.24 -14.77
N GLY A 85 4.07 8.29 -16.05
CA GLY A 85 4.05 9.52 -16.85
C GLY A 85 5.42 10.00 -17.33
N LEU A 86 6.48 9.18 -17.18
CA LEU A 86 7.82 9.51 -17.65
C LEU A 86 8.14 8.93 -19.03
N PRO A 87 8.85 9.67 -19.89
CA PRO A 87 9.47 9.11 -21.08
C PRO A 87 10.47 7.99 -20.72
N GLU A 88 10.58 6.96 -21.57
CA GLU A 88 11.53 5.84 -21.38
C GLU A 88 12.98 6.31 -21.22
N SER A 89 13.35 7.46 -21.82
CA SER A 89 14.69 8.06 -21.68
C SER A 89 15.02 8.54 -20.28
N ASP A 90 14.01 8.86 -19.47
CA ASP A 90 14.17 9.56 -18.20
C ASP A 90 14.05 8.58 -17.02
N VAL A 91 13.57 7.36 -17.27
CA VAL A 91 13.40 6.29 -16.27
C VAL A 91 14.70 5.95 -15.57
N GLU A 92 15.82 5.84 -16.30
CA GLU A 92 17.14 5.54 -15.69
C GLU A 92 17.55 6.61 -14.67
N GLN A 93 17.39 7.89 -15.03
CA GLN A 93 17.72 9.00 -14.16
C GLN A 93 16.81 9.04 -12.94
N TRP A 94 15.51 8.83 -13.14
CA TRP A 94 14.53 8.79 -12.05
C TRP A 94 14.82 7.66 -11.06
N LEU A 95 15.04 6.42 -11.53
CA LEU A 95 15.38 5.30 -10.65
C LEU A 95 16.68 5.53 -9.86
N THR A 96 17.66 6.19 -10.49
CA THR A 96 18.89 6.59 -9.81
C THR A 96 18.61 7.62 -8.71
N CYS A 97 17.73 8.60 -8.98
CA CYS A 97 17.27 9.58 -7.99
C CYS A 97 16.56 8.91 -6.80
N LEU A 98 15.70 7.91 -7.04
CA LEU A 98 15.06 7.14 -5.97
C LEU A 98 16.10 6.44 -5.09
N ALA A 99 17.09 5.80 -5.71
CA ALA A 99 18.16 5.14 -4.99
C ALA A 99 19.02 6.12 -4.18
N ASP A 100 19.26 7.33 -4.68
CA ASP A 100 19.98 8.38 -3.96
C ASP A 100 19.22 8.83 -2.70
N HIS A 101 17.91 9.04 -2.80
CA HIS A 101 17.06 9.36 -1.64
C HIS A 101 17.03 8.25 -0.59
N ILE A 102 16.87 6.99 -1.01
CA ILE A 102 16.87 5.84 -0.10
C ILE A 102 18.24 5.70 0.57
N LYS A 103 19.33 5.86 -0.19
CA LYS A 103 20.69 5.84 0.35
C LYS A 103 20.89 6.92 1.40
N HIS A 104 20.53 8.17 1.08
CA HIS A 104 20.64 9.30 2.00
C HIS A 104 19.88 9.02 3.30
N SER A 105 18.64 8.53 3.19
CA SER A 105 17.82 8.14 4.33
C SER A 105 18.50 7.09 5.21
N VAL A 106 19.05 6.02 4.62
CA VAL A 106 19.77 4.95 5.35
C VAL A 106 21.06 5.45 6.01
N GLU A 107 21.85 6.28 5.31
CA GLU A 107 23.15 6.76 5.80
C GLU A 107 23.01 7.81 6.91
N THR A 108 21.98 8.64 6.86
CA THR A 108 21.72 9.68 7.86
C THR A 108 20.81 9.23 8.99
N GLY A 109 20.02 8.17 8.78
CA GLY A 109 18.94 7.78 9.67
C GLY A 109 17.71 8.69 9.60
N GLU A 110 17.63 9.56 8.59
CA GLU A 110 16.45 10.40 8.36
C GLU A 110 15.31 9.56 7.78
N ALA A 111 14.21 9.46 8.53
CA ALA A 111 12.97 8.84 8.09
C ALA A 111 11.84 9.87 8.12
N PRO A 112 10.90 9.85 7.14
CA PRO A 112 9.68 10.64 7.27
C PRO A 112 8.94 10.29 8.56
N PRO A 113 8.39 11.28 9.28
CA PRO A 113 7.67 11.01 10.52
C PRO A 113 6.39 10.20 10.25
N PRO A 114 5.89 9.47 11.25
CA PRO A 114 4.55 8.89 11.21
C PRO A 114 3.51 9.96 10.85
N ALA A 115 2.61 9.64 9.93
CA ALA A 115 1.53 10.51 9.50
C ALA A 115 0.36 9.66 9.01
N THR A 116 -0.82 10.26 8.89
CA THR A 116 -1.97 9.68 8.20
C THR A 116 -1.57 9.25 6.79
N PRO A 117 -1.95 8.04 6.34
CA PRO A 117 -1.68 7.61 4.97
C PRO A 117 -2.26 8.58 3.95
N THR A 118 -1.54 8.78 2.86
CA THR A 118 -1.89 9.83 1.88
C THR A 118 -2.00 9.34 0.45
N THR A 119 -1.45 8.16 0.16
CA THR A 119 -1.53 7.52 -1.16
C THR A 119 -2.32 6.24 -1.06
N HIS A 120 -2.93 5.82 -2.17
CA HIS A 120 -3.64 4.54 -2.27
C HIS A 120 -2.80 3.36 -1.76
N TRP A 121 -1.55 3.29 -2.21
CA TRP A 121 -0.61 2.25 -1.77
C TRP A 121 -0.37 2.29 -0.25
N GLU A 122 -0.20 3.48 0.33
CA GLU A 122 0.05 3.63 1.75
C GLU A 122 -1.14 3.16 2.58
N TRP A 123 -2.37 3.51 2.20
CA TRP A 123 -3.59 3.01 2.84
C TRP A 123 -3.65 1.48 2.85
N HIS A 124 -3.39 0.85 1.70
CA HIS A 124 -3.51 -0.61 1.56
C HIS A 124 -2.38 -1.39 2.22
N VAL A 125 -1.18 -0.81 2.34
CA VAL A 125 -0.08 -1.44 3.07
C VAL A 125 -0.24 -1.25 4.58
N HIS A 126 -0.84 -0.15 5.04
CA HIS A 126 -1.11 0.08 6.46
C HIS A 126 -2.31 -0.75 6.96
N PHE A 127 -3.35 -0.92 6.15
CA PHE A 127 -4.61 -1.56 6.54
C PHE A 127 -5.07 -2.66 5.56
N PRO A 128 -4.25 -3.69 5.28
CA PRO A 128 -4.56 -4.68 4.26
C PRO A 128 -5.75 -5.59 4.61
N GLU A 129 -5.93 -5.96 5.88
CA GLU A 129 -7.08 -6.78 6.28
C GLU A 129 -8.36 -5.96 6.31
N LEU A 130 -8.28 -4.71 6.75
CA LEU A 130 -9.40 -3.79 6.70
C LEU A 130 -9.83 -3.50 5.25
N ALA A 131 -8.88 -3.34 4.32
CA ALA A 131 -9.19 -3.20 2.90
C ALA A 131 -9.89 -4.45 2.34
N GLN A 132 -9.41 -5.65 2.70
CA GLN A 132 -10.04 -6.90 2.29
C GLN A 132 -11.46 -7.05 2.86
N PHE A 133 -11.66 -6.69 4.12
CA PHE A 133 -12.96 -6.73 4.80
C PHE A 133 -13.94 -5.74 4.16
N LEU A 134 -13.56 -4.47 4.00
CA LEU A 134 -14.42 -3.44 3.44
C LEU A 134 -14.74 -3.69 1.96
N GLY A 135 -13.73 -3.95 1.13
CA GLY A 135 -13.93 -4.24 -0.29
C GLY A 135 -14.60 -5.58 -0.57
N GLY A 136 -14.48 -6.55 0.34
CA GLY A 136 -15.05 -7.89 0.19
C GLY A 136 -16.50 -8.01 0.66
N TRP A 137 -16.84 -7.42 1.80
CA TRP A 137 -18.16 -7.56 2.43
C TRP A 137 -19.05 -6.33 2.33
N PHE A 138 -18.48 -5.16 2.01
CA PHE A 138 -19.19 -3.88 1.95
C PHE A 138 -19.05 -3.21 0.58
N SER A 139 -19.04 -4.03 -0.48
CA SER A 139 -19.17 -3.59 -1.87
C SER A 139 -20.61 -3.20 -2.19
N GLN A 140 -20.85 -2.64 -3.38
CA GLN A 140 -22.20 -2.33 -3.87
C GLN A 140 -23.17 -3.54 -3.90
N ASP A 141 -22.64 -4.76 -3.92
CA ASP A 141 -23.44 -6.00 -4.00
C ASP A 141 -23.87 -6.50 -2.61
N MET A 142 -23.35 -5.91 -1.52
CA MET A 142 -23.65 -6.29 -0.14
C MET A 142 -25.16 -6.42 0.17
N PRO A 143 -26.05 -5.49 -0.26
CA PRO A 143 -27.48 -5.60 0.04
C PRO A 143 -28.19 -6.77 -0.66
N ASP A 144 -27.59 -7.33 -1.72
CA ASP A 144 -28.09 -8.53 -2.39
C ASP A 144 -27.55 -9.83 -1.76
N GLU A 145 -26.42 -9.75 -1.06
CA GLU A 145 -25.74 -10.89 -0.42
C GLU A 145 -26.10 -11.07 1.06
N PHE A 146 -26.37 -9.97 1.77
CA PHE A 146 -26.61 -9.96 3.21
C PHE A 146 -27.88 -9.19 3.58
N ASP A 147 -28.57 -9.65 4.63
CA ASP A 147 -29.78 -8.97 5.13
C ASP A 147 -29.47 -7.56 5.68
N ASP A 148 -28.32 -7.40 6.34
CA ASP A 148 -27.83 -6.13 6.87
C ASP A 148 -26.31 -6.14 7.11
N HIS A 149 -25.78 -5.02 7.62
CA HIS A 149 -24.36 -4.87 7.93
C HIS A 149 -23.88 -5.85 8.99
N ASP A 150 -24.73 -6.17 9.98
CA ASP A 150 -24.36 -7.06 11.07
C ASP A 150 -24.20 -8.50 10.56
N ALA A 151 -25.08 -8.93 9.64
CA ALA A 151 -24.98 -10.22 8.97
C ALA A 151 -23.69 -10.33 8.15
N ALA A 152 -23.28 -9.27 7.45
CA ALA A 152 -22.01 -9.25 6.73
C ALA A 152 -20.79 -9.37 7.68
N VAL A 153 -20.80 -8.67 8.83
CA VAL A 153 -19.74 -8.80 9.84
C VAL A 153 -19.68 -10.22 10.41
N ASP A 154 -20.83 -10.81 10.72
CA ASP A 154 -20.92 -12.17 11.27
C ASP A 154 -20.45 -13.22 10.27
N ASP A 155 -20.80 -13.05 8.99
CA ASP A 155 -20.32 -13.94 7.91
C ASP A 155 -18.80 -13.88 7.78
N TYR A 156 -18.22 -12.67 7.75
CA TYR A 156 -16.76 -12.51 7.76
C TYR A 156 -16.13 -13.21 8.97
N ALA A 157 -16.66 -13.00 10.18
CA ALA A 157 -16.11 -13.59 11.40
C ALA A 157 -16.22 -15.13 11.43
N ALA A 158 -17.29 -15.69 10.86
CA ALA A 158 -17.51 -17.13 10.79
C ALA A 158 -16.68 -17.81 9.69
N GLY A 159 -16.48 -17.13 8.56
CA GLY A 159 -15.76 -17.64 7.39
C GLY A 159 -14.25 -17.43 7.43
N THR A 160 -13.76 -16.51 8.25
CA THR A 160 -12.36 -16.06 8.26
C THR A 160 -11.54 -16.68 9.40
N HIS A 161 -10.26 -16.93 9.14
CA HIS A 161 -9.37 -17.49 10.16
C HIS A 161 -9.22 -16.52 11.36
N PRO A 162 -9.28 -16.98 12.62
CA PRO A 162 -9.27 -16.10 13.80
C PRO A 162 -8.08 -15.13 13.91
N GLN A 163 -6.92 -15.49 13.35
CA GLN A 163 -5.76 -14.58 13.31
C GLN A 163 -5.97 -13.38 12.39
N LEU A 164 -6.72 -13.54 11.30
CA LEU A 164 -7.07 -12.44 10.39
C LEU A 164 -8.15 -11.56 11.03
N VAL A 165 -9.12 -12.16 11.73
CA VAL A 165 -10.08 -11.39 12.55
C VAL A 165 -9.36 -10.54 13.60
N ALA A 166 -8.40 -11.12 14.33
CA ALA A 166 -7.60 -10.37 15.30
C ALA A 166 -6.74 -9.27 14.66
N ARG A 167 -6.24 -9.50 13.44
CA ARG A 167 -5.53 -8.48 12.65
C ARG A 167 -6.46 -7.33 12.25
N LEU A 168 -7.65 -7.63 11.75
CA LEU A 168 -8.68 -6.65 11.42
C LEU A 168 -9.01 -5.77 12.62
N VAL A 169 -9.23 -6.35 13.81
CA VAL A 169 -9.45 -5.58 15.05
C VAL A 169 -8.28 -4.64 15.35
N GLY A 170 -7.04 -5.10 15.17
CA GLY A 170 -5.85 -4.27 15.32
C GLY A 170 -5.81 -3.10 14.33
N GLU A 171 -6.15 -3.36 13.06
CA GLU A 171 -6.19 -2.36 11.99
C GLU A 171 -7.33 -1.34 12.18
N LEU A 172 -8.52 -1.77 12.62
CA LEU A 172 -9.63 -0.89 13.01
C LEU A 172 -9.22 0.08 14.13
N ARG A 173 -8.59 -0.44 15.18
CA ARG A 173 -8.09 0.37 16.30
C ARG A 173 -6.99 1.34 15.85
N ALA A 174 -6.12 0.92 14.94
CA ALA A 174 -5.07 1.78 14.39
C ALA A 174 -5.66 2.90 13.52
N LEU A 175 -6.68 2.62 12.70
CA LEU A 175 -7.42 3.63 11.93
C LEU A 175 -8.11 4.63 12.85
N LEU A 176 -8.82 4.15 13.87
CA LEU A 176 -9.50 5.00 14.85
C LEU A 176 -8.53 5.86 15.69
N ALA A 177 -7.26 5.46 15.78
CA ALA A 177 -6.22 6.23 16.47
C ALA A 177 -5.61 7.36 15.62
N LEU A 178 -5.96 7.47 14.33
CA LEU A 178 -5.53 8.58 13.47
C LEU A 178 -6.25 9.90 13.80
N ASP A 179 -7.30 9.87 14.63
CA ASP A 179 -8.07 11.04 15.08
C ASP A 179 -8.57 11.92 13.93
N LEU A 180 -9.09 11.27 12.89
CA LEU A 180 -9.68 11.92 11.71
C LEU A 180 -11.05 12.51 12.06
N ASP A 181 -11.51 13.48 11.27
CA ASP A 181 -12.91 13.90 11.31
C ASP A 181 -13.81 12.94 10.52
N GLU A 182 -15.14 13.04 10.68
CA GLU A 182 -16.08 12.10 10.00
C GLU A 182 -15.99 12.13 8.47
N PRO A 183 -15.86 13.29 7.80
CA PRO A 183 -15.58 13.33 6.37
C PRO A 183 -14.30 12.59 5.98
N ASP A 184 -13.22 12.75 6.73
CA ASP A 184 -11.95 12.07 6.46
C ASP A 184 -12.04 10.56 6.73
N TYR A 185 -12.82 10.11 7.73
CA TYR A 185 -13.13 8.70 7.89
C TYR A 185 -13.94 8.14 6.73
N ALA A 186 -14.92 8.89 6.20
CA ALA A 186 -15.69 8.47 5.03
C ALA A 186 -14.78 8.29 3.80
N LEU A 187 -13.83 9.21 3.59
CA LEU A 187 -12.83 9.08 2.54
C LEU A 187 -11.90 7.89 2.79
N ALA A 188 -11.46 7.65 4.03
CA ALA A 188 -10.58 6.53 4.37
C ALA A 188 -11.24 5.16 4.13
N VAL A 189 -12.49 4.96 4.55
CA VAL A 189 -13.18 3.68 4.31
C VAL A 189 -13.49 3.46 2.83
N ALA A 190 -13.79 4.52 2.08
CA ALA A 190 -13.97 4.45 0.63
C ALA A 190 -12.65 4.12 -0.09
N GLU A 191 -11.54 4.74 0.33
CA GLU A 191 -10.19 4.43 -0.17
C GLU A 191 -9.83 2.96 0.10
N LEU A 192 -10.29 2.39 1.21
CA LEU A 192 -10.11 0.97 1.56
C LEU A 192 -11.18 0.05 0.95
N GLY A 193 -12.05 0.56 0.07
CA GLY A 193 -12.97 -0.24 -0.74
C GLY A 193 -14.40 -0.37 -0.22
N MET A 194 -14.80 0.36 0.83
CA MET A 194 -16.20 0.41 1.25
C MET A 194 -17.03 1.19 0.23
N GLU A 195 -18.08 0.58 -0.31
CA GLU A 195 -18.96 1.19 -1.33
C GLU A 195 -20.39 1.42 -0.84
N VAL A 196 -20.73 0.97 0.37
CA VAL A 196 -22.01 1.24 1.03
C VAL A 196 -21.84 2.20 2.21
N ASP A 197 -22.87 2.98 2.53
CA ASP A 197 -22.86 3.83 3.72
C ASP A 197 -23.00 2.99 4.99
N PRO A 198 -22.36 3.38 6.11
CA PRO A 198 -22.61 2.78 7.42
C PRO A 198 -24.11 2.77 7.77
N PRO A 199 -24.58 1.78 8.56
CA PRO A 199 -25.99 1.70 8.91
C PRO A 199 -26.39 2.88 9.80
N ALA A 200 -27.53 3.51 9.50
CA ALA A 200 -28.07 4.56 10.34
C ALA A 200 -28.36 4.04 11.77
N PRO A 201 -28.10 4.84 12.83
CA PRO A 201 -27.74 6.26 12.82
C PRO A 201 -26.23 6.54 12.88
N TYR A 202 -25.38 5.56 12.57
CA TYR A 202 -23.95 5.68 12.81
C TYR A 202 -23.25 6.50 11.73
N ALA A 203 -22.32 7.35 12.16
CA ALA A 203 -21.27 7.88 11.30
C ALA A 203 -20.15 6.83 11.12
N PRO A 204 -19.26 6.96 10.12
CA PRO A 204 -18.19 5.99 9.86
C PRO A 204 -17.38 5.60 11.10
N SER A 205 -16.89 6.55 11.89
CA SER A 205 -16.07 6.25 13.08
C SER A 205 -16.84 5.44 14.13
N GLY A 206 -18.12 5.77 14.32
CA GLY A 206 -19.03 5.11 15.25
C GLY A 206 -19.32 3.68 14.84
N TRP A 207 -19.55 3.45 13.55
CA TRP A 207 -19.75 2.10 13.03
C TRP A 207 -18.49 1.24 13.11
N LEU A 208 -17.32 1.77 12.70
CA LEU A 208 -16.04 1.06 12.84
C LEU A 208 -15.73 0.67 14.30
N THR A 209 -16.08 1.55 15.26
CA THR A 209 -15.95 1.26 16.68
C THR A 209 -16.83 0.07 17.10
N LEU A 210 -18.07 0.01 16.62
CA LEU A 210 -18.97 -1.10 16.91
C LEU A 210 -18.50 -2.41 16.28
N VAL A 211 -18.04 -2.36 15.02
CA VAL A 211 -17.45 -3.53 14.34
C VAL A 211 -16.25 -4.06 15.13
N SER A 212 -15.34 -3.18 15.56
CA SER A 212 -14.19 -3.58 16.40
C SER A 212 -14.64 -4.28 17.68
N GLN A 213 -15.65 -3.75 18.37
CA GLN A 213 -16.16 -4.35 19.62
C GLN A 213 -16.87 -5.69 19.40
N ARG A 214 -17.50 -5.89 18.25
CA ARG A 214 -18.20 -7.14 17.90
C ARG A 214 -17.23 -8.27 17.58
N LEU A 215 -16.09 -7.94 16.97
CA LEU A 215 -15.08 -8.90 16.52
C LEU A 215 -14.04 -9.29 17.60
N GLU A 216 -14.07 -8.64 18.76
CA GLU A 216 -13.22 -8.92 19.94
C GLU A 216 -13.71 -10.10 20.78
#